data_AF-A0A0B5AP00-F1
#
_entry.id   AF-A0A0B5AP00-F1
#
_cell.length_a   1.000
_cell.length_b   1.000
_cell.length_c   1.000
_cell.angle_alpha   90.00
_cell.angle_beta   90.00
_cell.angle_gamma   90.00
#
_symmetry.space_group_name_H-M   'P 1'
#
loop_
_entity.id
_entity.type
_entity.pdbx_description
1 polymer ?
#
loop_
_entity_poly.entity_id
_entity_poly.type
_entity_poly.pdbx_seq_one_letter_code
_entity_poly.pdbx_strand_id
1 'polypeptide(L)'
;MNSKKIDDSFISYAADVLGDTNQGLSGSQIVKYCNSYAVDFNVNIPITSSDFGKFGSIVPNKRTALYKNLVVFNGIQQFTIIKELCELSDFNDNENVVKLKSILFKRYSEFATSSLYVDDHQPTGWERVDRSIIEMKNRLEVAVTEEQFQAIGMIGRETLITIAQQVFDAEKHPTIDGTTASKTDAKRMLEAFLNFELKDTAEKARKFARASVDLGNQLTHDRGATKKEATMCIISINSIAALIKTIYDSQ
;
A
#
# COMPACT_ATOMS: atom_id res chain seq x y z
N MET A 1 14.44 1.59 -20.00
CA MET A 1 13.29 2.54 -20.02
C MET A 1 13.67 3.72 -19.17
N ASN A 2 13.75 4.94 -19.72
CA ASN A 2 13.94 6.14 -18.91
C ASN A 2 12.73 6.30 -17.99
N SER A 3 12.89 5.96 -16.71
CA SER A 3 11.84 6.17 -15.72
C SER A 3 11.59 7.68 -15.61
N LYS A 4 10.34 8.11 -15.84
CA LYS A 4 9.95 9.51 -15.65
C LYS A 4 10.35 9.95 -14.23
N LYS A 5 10.84 11.18 -14.09
CA LYS A 5 11.25 11.78 -12.82
C LYS A 5 10.45 13.04 -12.55
N ILE A 6 10.40 13.44 -11.28
CA ILE A 6 9.96 14.79 -10.91
C ILE A 6 10.96 15.79 -11.51
N ASP A 7 10.47 16.93 -12.00
CA ASP A 7 11.37 17.90 -12.62
C ASP A 7 12.38 18.46 -11.62
N ASP A 8 13.59 18.69 -12.12
CA ASP A 8 14.75 19.10 -11.32
C ASP A 8 14.49 20.40 -10.54
N SER A 9 13.74 21.32 -11.14
CA SER A 9 13.36 22.59 -10.51
C SER A 9 12.54 22.38 -9.24
N PHE A 10 11.64 21.38 -9.24
CA PHE A 10 10.87 21.04 -8.06
C PHE A 10 11.69 20.27 -7.02
N ILE A 11 12.63 19.40 -7.43
CA ILE A 11 13.55 18.74 -6.50
C ILE A 11 14.43 19.77 -5.77
N SER A 12 14.94 20.77 -6.49
CA SER A 12 15.67 21.89 -5.87
C SER A 12 14.80 22.65 -4.88
N TYR A 13 13.56 23.00 -5.28
CA TYR A 13 12.62 23.68 -4.39
C TYR A 13 12.30 22.86 -3.12
N ALA A 14 12.06 21.55 -3.25
CA ALA A 14 11.84 20.66 -2.13
C ALA A 14 13.05 20.61 -1.19
N ALA A 15 14.26 20.54 -1.75
CA ALA A 15 15.50 20.54 -0.98
C ALA A 15 15.72 21.86 -0.23
N ASP A 16 15.33 22.99 -0.82
CA ASP A 16 15.43 24.31 -0.18
C ASP A 16 14.48 24.45 1.01
N VAL A 17 13.24 23.97 0.86
CA VAL A 17 12.21 24.01 1.92
C VAL A 17 12.54 23.04 3.05
N LEU A 18 12.80 21.77 2.73
CA LEU A 18 13.08 20.72 3.73
C LEU A 18 14.45 20.91 4.39
N GLY A 19 15.41 21.50 3.67
CA GLY A 19 16.73 21.84 4.16
C GLY A 19 16.87 23.29 4.61
N ASP A 20 15.77 23.98 4.95
CA ASP A 20 15.83 25.35 5.43
C ASP A 20 16.75 25.52 6.67
N THR A 21 17.37 26.69 6.81
CA THR A 21 18.35 26.96 7.87
C THR A 21 17.69 26.97 9.24
N ASN A 22 16.50 27.55 9.35
CA ASN A 22 15.84 27.82 10.62
C ASN A 22 14.71 26.83 10.91
N GLN A 23 13.98 26.43 9.87
CA GLN A 23 12.76 25.64 9.97
C GLN A 23 12.87 24.29 9.23
N GLY A 24 14.08 23.90 8.82
CA GLY A 24 14.35 22.68 8.05
C GLY A 24 15.21 21.67 8.81
N LEU A 25 15.33 20.48 8.25
CA LEU A 25 16.14 19.39 8.79
C LEU A 25 17.61 19.81 8.93
N SER A 26 18.28 19.27 9.94
CA SER A 26 19.74 19.34 10.06
C SER A 26 20.43 18.47 9.00
N GLY A 27 21.72 18.75 8.73
CA GLY A 27 22.51 17.93 7.81
C GLY A 27 22.60 16.46 8.23
N SER A 28 22.67 16.19 9.54
CA SER A 28 22.66 14.83 10.09
C SER A 28 21.32 14.12 9.90
N GLN A 29 20.19 14.81 10.11
CA GLN A 29 18.86 14.27 9.83
C GLN A 29 18.68 13.94 8.35
N ILE A 30 19.07 14.86 7.44
CA ILE A 30 19.01 14.63 5.99
C ILE A 30 19.79 13.38 5.60
N VAL A 31 21.04 13.26 6.06
CA VAL A 31 21.87 12.09 5.74
C VAL A 31 21.27 10.81 6.32
N LYS A 32 20.76 10.85 7.56
CA LYS A 32 20.11 9.68 8.19
C LYS A 32 18.92 9.19 7.36
N TYR A 33 17.99 10.08 7.01
CA TYR A 33 16.80 9.70 6.23
C TYR A 33 17.17 9.24 4.82
N CYS A 34 18.05 9.97 4.12
CA CYS A 34 18.49 9.57 2.78
C CYS A 34 19.18 8.20 2.78
N ASN A 35 20.02 7.90 3.79
CA ASN A 35 20.65 6.58 3.93
C ASN A 35 19.62 5.47 4.15
N SER A 36 18.55 5.73 4.94
CA SER A 36 17.45 4.77 5.13
C SER A 36 16.79 4.45 3.79
N TYR A 37 16.33 5.47 3.07
CA TYR A 37 15.68 5.28 1.77
C TYR A 37 16.61 4.66 0.73
N ALA A 38 17.91 4.97 0.76
CA ALA A 38 18.90 4.33 -0.11
C ALA A 38 18.97 2.82 0.11
N VAL A 39 18.89 2.37 1.37
CA VAL A 39 18.82 0.94 1.71
C VAL A 39 17.48 0.35 1.28
N ASP A 40 16.36 0.99 1.64
CA ASP A 40 15.00 0.48 1.39
C ASP A 40 14.72 0.34 -0.11
N PHE A 41 15.17 1.31 -0.91
CA PHE A 41 15.00 1.30 -2.36
C PHE A 41 16.16 0.64 -3.13
N ASN A 42 17.21 0.21 -2.44
CA ASN A 42 18.44 -0.32 -3.04
C ASN A 42 19.03 0.64 -4.11
N VAL A 43 19.20 1.91 -3.74
CA VAL A 43 19.74 2.98 -4.59
C VAL A 43 21.01 3.55 -3.97
N ASN A 44 22.10 3.60 -4.75
CA ASN A 44 23.33 4.27 -4.32
C ASN A 44 23.16 5.79 -4.37
N ILE A 45 23.29 6.45 -3.22
CA ILE A 45 23.25 7.91 -3.10
C ILE A 45 24.65 8.51 -2.94
N PRO A 46 24.89 9.73 -3.47
CA PRO A 46 26.22 10.34 -3.48
C PRO A 46 26.67 10.87 -2.12
N ILE A 47 25.76 11.30 -1.25
CA ILE A 47 26.09 11.92 0.04
C ILE A 47 25.57 11.07 1.20
N THR A 48 26.47 10.30 1.82
CA THR A 48 26.15 9.34 2.90
C THR A 48 26.67 9.74 4.28
N SER A 49 27.40 10.86 4.37
CA SER A 49 28.01 11.37 5.59
C SER A 49 27.53 12.80 5.87
N SER A 50 27.34 13.11 7.16
CA SER A 50 27.04 14.47 7.63
C SER A 50 28.27 15.37 7.74
N ASP A 51 29.47 14.83 7.50
CA ASP A 51 30.68 15.63 7.34
C ASP A 51 30.69 16.25 5.94
N PHE A 52 30.33 17.53 5.87
CA PHE A 52 30.31 18.31 4.63
C PHE A 52 31.66 19.00 4.34
N GLY A 53 32.66 18.76 5.17
CA GLY A 53 33.97 19.38 5.09
C GLY A 53 33.97 20.82 5.61
N LYS A 54 35.18 21.33 5.88
CA LYS A 54 35.37 22.71 6.35
C LYS A 54 34.82 23.69 5.31
N PHE A 55 33.88 24.53 5.73
CA PHE A 55 33.20 25.50 4.86
C PHE A 55 32.56 24.85 3.61
N GLY A 56 32.09 23.61 3.71
CA GLY A 56 31.38 22.94 2.62
C GLY A 56 32.28 22.43 1.49
N SER A 57 33.55 22.15 1.79
CA SER A 57 34.54 21.68 0.81
C SER A 57 34.17 20.34 0.13
N ILE A 58 33.30 19.53 0.76
CA ILE A 58 32.78 18.28 0.18
C ILE A 58 31.39 18.54 -0.41
N VAL A 59 30.50 19.12 0.39
CA VAL A 59 29.15 19.53 -0.04
C VAL A 59 28.89 20.94 0.47
N PRO A 60 28.50 21.89 -0.40
CA PRO A 60 28.38 23.29 0.00
C PRO A 60 27.47 23.53 1.20
N ASN A 61 26.34 22.82 1.27
CA ASN A 61 25.39 22.93 2.37
C ASN A 61 24.40 21.75 2.39
N LYS A 62 23.56 21.71 3.42
CA LYS A 62 22.56 20.66 3.65
C LYS A 62 21.47 20.58 2.57
N ARG A 63 21.08 21.70 1.95
CA ARG A 63 20.11 21.73 0.84
C ARG A 63 20.72 21.05 -0.40
N THR A 64 21.97 21.36 -0.72
CA THR A 64 22.71 20.72 -1.80
C THR A 64 22.90 19.22 -1.57
N ALA A 65 23.15 18.80 -0.32
CA ALA A 65 23.22 17.38 0.03
C ALA A 65 21.89 16.66 -0.26
N LEU A 66 20.77 17.22 0.21
CA LEU A 66 19.44 16.67 0.00
C LEU A 66 19.10 16.61 -1.50
N TYR A 67 19.32 17.69 -2.24
CA TYR A 67 19.13 17.74 -3.70
C TYR A 67 19.91 16.62 -4.40
N LYS A 68 21.23 16.52 -4.16
CA LYS A 68 22.09 15.50 -4.81
C LYS A 68 21.65 14.08 -4.49
N ASN A 69 21.13 13.84 -3.30
CA ASN A 69 20.57 12.54 -2.94
C ASN A 69 19.21 12.29 -3.61
N LEU A 70 18.30 13.27 -3.66
CA LEU A 70 16.98 13.09 -4.27
C LEU A 70 17.04 12.84 -5.78
N VAL A 71 17.95 13.48 -6.51
CA VAL A 71 18.00 13.37 -7.98
C VAL A 71 18.38 11.98 -8.50
N VAL A 72 18.99 11.10 -7.69
CA VAL A 72 19.36 9.75 -8.15
C VAL A 72 18.19 8.78 -8.17
N PHE A 73 17.18 8.99 -7.32
CA PHE A 73 15.97 8.17 -7.25
C PHE A 73 15.09 8.30 -8.51
N ASN A 74 14.21 7.33 -8.76
CA ASN A 74 13.18 7.41 -9.82
C ASN A 74 11.97 8.25 -9.37
N GLY A 75 11.06 8.63 -10.28
CA GLY A 75 9.97 9.55 -9.94
C GLY A 75 9.04 9.09 -8.81
N ILE A 76 8.72 7.80 -8.73
CA ILE A 76 7.91 7.22 -7.63
C ILE A 76 8.66 7.37 -6.31
N GLN A 77 9.92 6.93 -6.27
CA GLN A 77 10.77 7.04 -5.09
C GLN A 77 10.98 8.49 -4.65
N GLN A 78 11.20 9.41 -5.58
CA GLN A 78 11.31 10.85 -5.31
C GLN A 78 10.04 11.39 -4.67
N PHE A 79 8.87 11.02 -5.19
CA PHE A 79 7.58 11.39 -4.63
C PHE A 79 7.42 10.88 -3.20
N THR A 80 7.65 9.57 -2.99
CA THR A 80 7.54 8.92 -1.68
C THR A 80 8.44 9.59 -0.65
N ILE A 81 9.73 9.77 -0.96
CA ILE A 81 10.70 10.40 -0.04
C ILE A 81 10.25 11.82 0.31
N ILE A 82 9.88 12.66 -0.67
CA ILE A 82 9.49 14.04 -0.40
C ILE A 82 8.19 14.08 0.43
N LYS A 83 7.20 13.23 0.11
CA LYS A 83 5.94 13.13 0.86
C LYS A 83 6.22 12.79 2.33
N GLU A 84 6.97 11.72 2.58
CA GLU A 84 7.23 11.23 3.94
C GLU A 84 8.09 12.21 4.74
N LEU A 85 9.10 12.84 4.10
CA LEU A 85 9.84 13.91 4.74
C LEU A 85 8.93 15.09 5.13
N CYS A 86 7.91 15.42 4.34
CA CYS A 86 6.93 16.46 4.71
C CYS A 86 6.00 16.04 5.86
N GLU A 87 5.93 14.75 6.20
CA GLU A 87 5.07 14.18 7.25
C GLU A 87 5.79 13.96 8.58
N LEU A 88 7.09 14.29 8.65
CA LEU A 88 7.85 14.25 9.89
C LEU A 88 7.27 15.20 10.94
N SER A 89 7.25 14.75 12.19
CA SER A 89 6.74 15.54 13.32
C SER A 89 7.48 16.88 13.50
N ASP A 90 8.73 16.98 13.04
CA ASP A 90 9.51 18.22 12.99
C ASP A 90 8.81 19.35 12.19
N PHE A 91 7.82 19.02 11.35
CA PHE A 91 7.15 19.94 10.44
C PHE A 91 5.66 20.18 10.70
N ASN A 92 5.11 19.71 11.82
CA ASN A 92 3.66 19.78 12.10
C ASN A 92 3.07 21.20 11.95
N ASP A 93 3.85 22.25 12.22
CA ASP A 93 3.43 23.66 12.12
C ASP A 93 4.15 24.46 11.01
N ASN A 94 4.85 23.80 10.09
CA ASN A 94 5.62 24.48 9.04
C ASN A 94 4.78 24.70 7.77
N GLU A 95 4.23 25.91 7.61
CA GLU A 95 3.40 26.30 6.46
C GLU A 95 4.10 26.11 5.10
N ASN A 96 5.43 26.28 5.04
CA ASN A 96 6.18 26.08 3.81
C ASN A 96 6.23 24.61 3.40
N VAL A 97 6.32 23.71 4.38
CA VAL A 97 6.29 22.25 4.15
C VAL A 97 4.88 21.79 3.79
N VAL A 98 3.85 22.33 4.43
CA VAL A 98 2.45 22.10 4.04
C VAL A 98 2.21 22.51 2.59
N LYS A 99 2.72 23.70 2.20
CA LYS A 99 2.63 24.19 0.82
C LYS A 99 3.42 23.31 -0.15
N LEU A 100 4.65 22.90 0.20
CA LEU A 100 5.45 21.98 -0.60
C LEU A 100 4.67 20.69 -0.87
N LYS A 101 4.11 20.07 0.18
CA LYS A 101 3.30 18.86 0.07
C LYS A 101 2.09 19.07 -0.86
N SER A 102 1.35 20.17 -0.71
CA SER A 102 0.22 20.49 -1.59
C SER A 102 0.65 20.59 -3.07
N ILE A 103 1.76 21.26 -3.37
CA ILE A 103 2.27 21.37 -4.74
C ILE A 103 2.76 20.01 -5.27
N LEU A 104 3.42 19.20 -4.41
CA LEU A 104 3.85 17.84 -4.74
C LEU A 104 2.67 17.01 -5.26
N PHE A 105 1.59 16.94 -4.49
CA PHE A 105 0.39 16.20 -4.89
C PHE A 105 -0.30 16.82 -6.11
N LYS A 106 -0.36 18.16 -6.21
CA LYS A 106 -1.03 18.84 -7.33
C LYS A 106 -0.33 18.60 -8.67
N ARG A 107 1.01 18.53 -8.69
CA ARG A 107 1.80 18.47 -9.92
C ARG A 107 2.33 17.08 -10.27
N TYR A 108 2.50 16.21 -9.27
CA TYR A 108 3.22 14.95 -9.41
C TYR A 108 2.44 13.77 -8.82
N SER A 109 1.11 13.90 -8.65
CA SER A 109 0.28 12.80 -8.13
C SER A 109 0.30 11.57 -9.03
N GLU A 110 0.73 11.67 -10.29
CA GLU A 110 1.01 10.50 -11.11
C GLU A 110 2.10 9.58 -10.52
N PHE A 111 3.01 10.13 -9.71
CA PHE A 111 4.03 9.37 -8.96
C PHE A 111 3.56 8.98 -7.55
N ALA A 112 2.40 9.47 -7.11
CA ALA A 112 1.75 9.02 -5.88
C ALA A 112 1.18 7.60 -5.98
N THR A 113 1.33 6.94 -7.14
CA THR A 113 1.08 5.51 -7.25
C THR A 113 2.08 4.77 -6.38
N SER A 114 1.66 4.58 -5.13
CA SER A 114 1.99 3.41 -4.33
C SER A 114 2.04 2.19 -5.26
N SER A 115 3.05 1.35 -5.06
CA SER A 115 3.03 -0.02 -5.57
C SER A 115 1.59 -0.51 -5.51
N LEU A 116 1.02 -1.02 -6.61
CA LEU A 116 -0.40 -1.40 -6.77
C LEU A 116 -0.95 -2.34 -5.65
N TYR A 117 -0.13 -2.68 -4.66
CA TYR A 117 -0.30 -3.64 -3.60
C TYR A 117 -0.07 -3.14 -2.16
N VAL A 118 0.66 -2.06 -1.91
CA VAL A 118 1.07 -1.74 -0.53
C VAL A 118 1.31 -0.24 -0.39
N ASP A 119 0.27 0.51 -0.05
CA ASP A 119 0.38 1.43 1.08
C ASP A 119 -1.02 1.87 1.52
N ASP A 120 -1.31 1.69 2.80
CA ASP A 120 -2.46 2.25 3.52
C ASP A 120 -3.87 1.72 3.15
N HIS A 121 -4.05 0.39 2.99
CA HIS A 121 -5.39 -0.16 3.17
C HIS A 121 -5.73 -0.07 4.66
N GLN A 122 -6.65 0.84 5.02
CA GLN A 122 -7.21 0.92 6.36
C GLN A 122 -7.67 -0.46 6.81
N PRO A 123 -7.16 -1.00 7.94
CA PRO A 123 -7.54 -2.33 8.39
C PRO A 123 -9.06 -2.44 8.51
N THR A 124 -9.62 -3.61 8.21
CA THR A 124 -11.06 -3.83 8.36
C THR A 124 -11.49 -3.81 9.83
N GLY A 125 -10.54 -3.78 10.77
CA GLY A 125 -10.80 -3.88 12.20
C GLY A 125 -11.13 -5.30 12.65
N TRP A 126 -11.09 -6.27 11.73
CA TRP A 126 -11.22 -7.69 12.04
C TRP A 126 -9.84 -8.28 12.13
N GLU A 127 -9.29 -8.34 13.34
CA GLU A 127 -7.89 -8.71 13.61
C GLU A 127 -7.40 -9.94 12.83
N ARG A 128 -8.22 -11.00 12.75
CA ARG A 128 -7.86 -12.22 12.02
C ARG A 128 -7.80 -12.02 10.50
N VAL A 129 -8.66 -11.19 9.93
CA VAL A 129 -8.67 -10.86 8.50
C VAL A 129 -7.46 -9.98 8.19
N ASP A 130 -7.26 -8.93 8.97
CA ASP A 130 -6.17 -7.97 8.79
C ASP A 130 -4.80 -8.64 8.89
N ARG A 131 -4.60 -9.48 9.92
CA ARG A 131 -3.37 -10.26 10.08
C ARG A 131 -3.11 -11.21 8.91
N SER A 132 -4.16 -11.84 8.37
CA SER A 132 -4.01 -12.78 7.25
C SER A 132 -3.65 -12.04 5.97
N ILE A 133 -4.24 -10.87 5.72
CA ILE A 133 -3.89 -10.00 4.59
C ILE A 133 -2.42 -9.53 4.68
N ILE A 134 -1.98 -9.10 5.86
CA ILE A 134 -0.58 -8.69 6.10
C ILE A 134 0.36 -9.86 5.83
N GLU A 135 0.04 -11.06 6.34
CA GLU A 135 0.84 -12.25 6.10
C GLU A 135 0.94 -12.61 4.62
N MET A 136 -0.16 -12.51 3.86
CA MET A 136 -0.14 -12.73 2.41
C MET A 136 0.80 -11.74 1.70
N LYS A 137 0.77 -10.46 2.09
CA LYS A 137 1.66 -9.42 1.54
C LYS A 137 3.12 -9.71 1.85
N ASN A 138 3.45 -9.99 3.11
CA ASN A 138 4.81 -10.30 3.54
C ASN A 138 5.38 -11.52 2.79
N ARG A 139 4.56 -12.55 2.56
CA ARG A 139 4.98 -13.71 1.76
C ARG A 139 5.21 -13.37 0.30
N LEU A 140 4.37 -12.53 -0.30
CA LEU A 140 4.51 -12.13 -1.71
C LEU A 140 5.83 -11.40 -1.96
N GLU A 141 6.31 -10.62 -1.01
CA GLU A 141 7.56 -9.85 -1.14
C GLU A 141 8.77 -10.75 -1.36
N VAL A 142 8.83 -11.88 -0.65
CA VAL A 142 9.97 -12.81 -0.69
C VAL A 142 9.74 -14.04 -1.57
N ALA A 143 8.52 -14.23 -2.10
CA ALA A 143 8.18 -15.39 -2.90
C ALA A 143 8.80 -15.37 -4.31
N VAL A 144 9.43 -16.49 -4.67
CA VAL A 144 10.09 -16.75 -5.95
C VAL A 144 9.73 -18.11 -6.57
N THR A 145 9.07 -19.01 -5.84
CA THR A 145 8.66 -20.34 -6.35
C THR A 145 7.14 -20.53 -6.40
N GLU A 146 6.70 -21.47 -7.23
CA GLU A 146 5.29 -21.82 -7.43
C GLU A 146 4.61 -22.24 -6.11
N GLU A 147 5.28 -23.03 -5.27
CA GLU A 147 4.77 -23.48 -3.97
C GLU A 147 4.59 -22.30 -3.01
N GLN A 148 5.47 -21.31 -3.06
CA GLN A 148 5.36 -20.10 -2.25
C GLN A 148 4.15 -19.26 -2.67
N PHE A 149 3.88 -19.17 -3.98
CA PHE A 149 2.69 -18.51 -4.49
C PHE A 149 1.40 -19.27 -4.14
N GLN A 150 1.38 -20.60 -4.22
CA GLN A 150 0.25 -21.41 -3.76
C GLN A 150 -0.03 -21.23 -2.26
N ALA A 151 1.02 -21.13 -1.43
CA ALA A 151 0.86 -20.90 0.00
C ALA A 151 0.15 -19.58 0.31
N ILE A 152 0.35 -18.55 -0.51
CA ILE A 152 -0.43 -17.29 -0.43
C ILE A 152 -1.90 -17.56 -0.75
N GLY A 153 -2.19 -18.34 -1.80
CA GLY A 153 -3.55 -18.75 -2.15
C GLY A 153 -4.27 -19.48 -1.01
N MET A 154 -3.58 -20.41 -0.32
CA MET A 154 -4.14 -21.10 0.84
C MET A 154 -4.57 -20.14 1.95
N ILE A 155 -3.73 -19.14 2.26
CA ILE A 155 -4.08 -18.08 3.23
C ILE A 155 -5.27 -17.26 2.70
N GLY A 156 -5.29 -16.93 1.41
CA GLY A 156 -6.41 -16.20 0.79
C GLY A 156 -7.75 -16.90 0.98
N ARG A 157 -7.82 -18.21 0.76
CA ARG A 157 -9.04 -19.01 0.99
C ARG A 157 -9.48 -19.02 2.45
N GLU A 158 -8.55 -19.24 3.38
CA GLU A 158 -8.88 -19.19 4.81
C GLU A 158 -9.32 -17.77 5.24
N THR A 159 -8.78 -16.75 4.60
CA THR A 159 -9.20 -15.36 4.79
C THR A 159 -10.63 -15.14 4.28
N LEU A 160 -11.00 -15.68 3.11
CA LEU A 160 -12.40 -15.63 2.62
C LEU A 160 -13.37 -16.29 3.61
N ILE A 161 -13.01 -17.47 4.13
CA ILE A 161 -13.82 -18.16 5.14
C ILE A 161 -13.95 -17.29 6.39
N THR A 162 -12.85 -16.70 6.84
CA THR A 162 -12.85 -15.81 8.01
C THR A 162 -13.75 -14.59 7.78
N ILE A 163 -13.66 -13.92 6.62
CA ILE A 163 -14.54 -12.78 6.26
C ILE A 163 -16.00 -13.22 6.27
N ALA A 164 -16.32 -14.36 5.65
CA ALA A 164 -17.67 -14.89 5.62
C ALA A 164 -18.24 -15.15 7.01
N GLN A 165 -17.42 -15.71 7.91
CA GLN A 165 -17.79 -15.98 9.30
C GLN A 165 -18.04 -14.72 10.13
N GLN A 166 -17.43 -13.58 9.79
CA GLN A 166 -17.68 -12.32 10.50
C GLN A 166 -19.09 -11.79 10.26
N VAL A 167 -19.65 -12.01 9.06
CA VAL A 167 -20.88 -11.34 8.62
C VAL A 167 -22.07 -12.27 8.45
N PHE A 168 -21.86 -13.57 8.35
CA PHE A 168 -22.96 -14.51 8.11
C PHE A 168 -23.71 -14.89 9.40
N ASP A 169 -25.03 -14.74 9.36
CA ASP A 169 -25.97 -15.17 10.38
C ASP A 169 -26.99 -16.08 9.70
N ALA A 170 -27.06 -17.35 10.13
CA ALA A 170 -27.91 -18.36 9.49
C ALA A 170 -29.41 -18.09 9.69
N GLU A 171 -29.79 -17.34 10.74
CA GLU A 171 -31.19 -16.97 10.99
C GLU A 171 -31.61 -15.79 10.10
N LYS A 172 -30.67 -14.89 9.76
CA LYS A 172 -30.94 -13.69 8.95
C LYS A 172 -30.67 -13.88 7.46
N HIS A 173 -29.68 -14.68 7.09
CA HIS A 173 -29.16 -14.78 5.72
C HIS A 173 -29.54 -16.12 5.10
N PRO A 174 -30.77 -16.26 4.54
CA PRO A 174 -31.19 -17.47 3.88
C PRO A 174 -30.34 -17.72 2.63
N THR A 175 -29.91 -18.97 2.45
CA THR A 175 -29.18 -19.40 1.26
C THR A 175 -30.09 -19.43 0.04
N ILE A 176 -29.59 -18.95 -1.10
CA ILE A 176 -30.37 -18.83 -2.35
C ILE A 176 -30.86 -20.19 -2.86
N ASP A 177 -30.01 -21.21 -2.75
CA ASP A 177 -30.24 -22.56 -3.25
C ASP A 177 -31.00 -23.45 -2.25
N GLY A 178 -31.43 -22.89 -1.11
CA GLY A 178 -32.09 -23.64 -0.02
C GLY A 178 -31.18 -24.62 0.72
N THR A 179 -29.89 -24.70 0.39
CA THR A 179 -28.93 -25.60 1.05
C THR A 179 -28.25 -24.89 2.20
N THR A 180 -28.32 -25.45 3.42
CA THR A 180 -27.65 -24.88 4.59
C THR A 180 -26.15 -24.72 4.36
N ALA A 181 -25.65 -23.48 4.49
CA ALA A 181 -24.22 -23.19 4.35
C ALA A 181 -23.43 -23.86 5.49
N SER A 182 -22.35 -24.57 5.12
CA SER A 182 -21.41 -25.11 6.12
C SER A 182 -20.56 -24.01 6.74
N LYS A 183 -19.95 -24.26 7.91
CA LYS A 183 -19.09 -23.28 8.61
C LYS A 183 -17.87 -22.81 7.80
N THR A 184 -17.49 -23.53 6.75
CA THR A 184 -16.34 -23.23 5.88
C THR A 184 -16.75 -22.89 4.46
N ASP A 185 -18.06 -22.70 4.19
CA ASP A 185 -18.57 -22.40 2.86
C ASP A 185 -18.63 -20.89 2.61
N ALA A 186 -17.45 -20.29 2.43
CA ALA A 186 -17.33 -18.84 2.25
C ALA A 186 -18.21 -18.31 1.12
N LYS A 187 -18.31 -19.05 0.00
CA LYS A 187 -19.08 -18.62 -1.16
C LYS A 187 -20.57 -18.55 -0.84
N ARG A 188 -21.17 -19.60 -0.28
CA ARG A 188 -22.61 -19.58 0.07
C ARG A 188 -22.90 -18.54 1.16
N MET A 189 -22.04 -18.45 2.17
CA MET A 189 -22.21 -17.52 3.29
C MET A 189 -22.20 -16.05 2.80
N LEU A 190 -21.20 -15.68 1.98
CA LEU A 190 -21.10 -14.32 1.44
C LEU A 190 -22.22 -14.02 0.45
N GLU A 191 -22.61 -14.97 -0.40
CA GLU A 191 -23.74 -14.77 -1.31
C GLU A 191 -25.06 -14.53 -0.56
N ALA A 192 -25.34 -15.30 0.49
CA ALA A 192 -26.54 -15.13 1.31
C ALA A 192 -26.55 -13.76 2.01
N PHE A 193 -25.43 -13.38 2.64
CA PHE A 193 -25.24 -12.06 3.26
C PHE A 193 -25.49 -10.94 2.25
N LEU A 194 -24.83 -10.98 1.09
CA LEU A 194 -24.93 -9.94 0.08
C LEU A 194 -26.33 -9.82 -0.50
N ASN A 195 -27.07 -10.91 -0.70
CA ASN A 195 -28.44 -10.81 -1.19
C ASN A 195 -29.39 -10.21 -0.16
N PHE A 196 -29.16 -10.48 1.13
CA PHE A 196 -29.99 -9.95 2.19
C PHE A 196 -29.76 -8.44 2.39
N GLU A 197 -28.50 -8.03 2.48
CA GLU A 197 -28.11 -6.64 2.75
C GLU A 197 -28.27 -5.73 1.53
N LEU A 198 -27.81 -6.20 0.37
CA LEU A 198 -27.86 -5.46 -0.88
C LEU A 198 -29.05 -5.91 -1.72
N LYS A 199 -30.28 -5.53 -1.36
CA LYS A 199 -31.50 -5.87 -2.16
C LYS A 199 -31.47 -5.27 -3.59
N ASP A 200 -32.60 -4.99 -4.21
CA ASP A 200 -32.75 -4.71 -5.66
C ASP A 200 -31.92 -3.54 -6.26
N THR A 201 -31.16 -2.80 -5.45
CA THR A 201 -30.40 -1.61 -5.85
C THR A 201 -28.90 -1.82 -6.12
N ALA A 202 -28.36 -3.03 -5.96
CA ALA A 202 -26.89 -3.23 -6.03
C ALA A 202 -26.40 -4.52 -6.72
N GLU A 203 -27.03 -4.92 -7.83
CA GLU A 203 -26.62 -6.10 -8.63
C GLU A 203 -25.14 -6.06 -9.06
N LYS A 204 -24.63 -4.88 -9.44
CA LYS A 204 -23.22 -4.71 -9.82
C LYS A 204 -22.25 -5.02 -8.68
N ALA A 205 -22.60 -4.60 -7.45
CA ALA A 205 -21.80 -4.90 -6.28
C ALA A 205 -21.79 -6.40 -5.96
N ARG A 206 -22.96 -7.06 -6.06
CA ARG A 206 -23.05 -8.53 -5.89
C ARG A 206 -22.22 -9.28 -6.94
N LYS A 207 -22.25 -8.85 -8.20
CA LYS A 207 -21.42 -9.42 -9.28
C LYS A 207 -19.92 -9.24 -9.03
N PHE A 208 -19.51 -8.04 -8.63
CA PHE A 208 -18.12 -7.77 -8.27
C PHE A 208 -17.65 -8.64 -7.09
N ALA A 209 -18.49 -8.77 -6.06
CA ALA A 209 -18.18 -9.60 -4.90
C ALA A 209 -17.99 -11.08 -5.28
N ARG A 210 -18.91 -11.65 -6.07
CA ARG A 210 -18.81 -13.04 -6.54
C ARG A 210 -17.54 -13.28 -7.35
N ALA A 211 -17.24 -12.39 -8.31
CA ALA A 211 -16.03 -12.49 -9.11
C ALA A 211 -14.76 -12.38 -8.25
N SER A 212 -14.76 -11.53 -7.22
CA SER A 212 -13.62 -11.38 -6.29
C SER A 212 -13.43 -12.61 -5.41
N VAL A 213 -14.50 -13.22 -4.91
CA VAL A 213 -14.44 -14.48 -4.15
C VAL A 213 -13.89 -15.60 -5.02
N ASP A 214 -14.37 -15.73 -6.26
CA ASP A 214 -13.92 -16.77 -7.19
C ASP A 214 -12.43 -16.59 -7.54
N LEU A 215 -12.00 -15.36 -7.86
CA LEU A 215 -10.60 -15.06 -8.19
C LEU A 215 -9.67 -15.24 -6.97
N GLY A 216 -10.10 -14.81 -5.78
CA GLY A 216 -9.34 -15.00 -4.53
C GLY A 216 -9.14 -16.47 -4.17
N ASN A 217 -10.08 -17.34 -4.53
CA ASN A 217 -10.00 -18.77 -4.26
C ASN A 217 -9.24 -19.57 -5.34
N GLN A 218 -9.07 -19.02 -6.55
CA GLN A 218 -8.51 -19.74 -7.70
C GLN A 218 -7.09 -20.29 -7.45
N LEU A 219 -6.25 -19.53 -6.75
CA LEU A 219 -4.83 -19.86 -6.56
C LEU A 219 -4.59 -21.11 -5.68
N THR A 220 -5.60 -21.55 -4.93
CA THR A 220 -5.47 -22.64 -3.94
C THR A 220 -5.22 -24.02 -4.55
N HIS A 221 -5.51 -24.18 -5.84
CA HIS A 221 -5.38 -25.44 -6.56
C HIS A 221 -4.47 -25.35 -7.79
N ASP A 222 -3.79 -24.22 -7.97
CA ASP A 222 -3.01 -23.94 -9.17
C ASP A 222 -1.57 -24.43 -9.07
N ARG A 223 -1.27 -25.54 -9.76
CA ARG A 223 0.07 -26.14 -9.80
C ARG A 223 1.09 -25.32 -10.59
N GLY A 224 0.68 -24.29 -11.32
CA GLY A 224 1.55 -23.37 -12.07
C GLY A 224 1.52 -21.94 -11.52
N ALA A 225 1.22 -21.77 -10.23
CA ALA A 225 1.05 -20.48 -9.59
C ALA A 225 2.23 -19.53 -9.84
N THR A 226 1.92 -18.33 -10.33
CA THR A 226 2.90 -17.27 -10.62
C THR A 226 2.79 -16.11 -9.64
N LYS A 227 3.86 -15.28 -9.59
CA LYS A 227 3.82 -14.00 -8.86
C LYS A 227 2.63 -13.14 -9.27
N LYS A 228 2.26 -13.15 -10.55
CA LYS A 228 1.12 -12.40 -11.08
C LYS A 228 -0.21 -12.90 -10.49
N GLU A 229 -0.39 -14.21 -10.36
CA GLU A 229 -1.62 -14.77 -9.80
C GLU A 229 -1.71 -14.62 -8.28
N ALA A 230 -0.59 -14.74 -7.56
CA ALA A 230 -0.51 -14.42 -6.13
C ALA A 230 -0.87 -12.96 -5.84
N THR A 231 -0.32 -12.07 -6.67
CA THR A 231 -0.66 -10.65 -6.74
C THR A 231 -2.18 -10.51 -6.93
N MET A 232 -2.77 -11.03 -8.02
CA MET A 232 -4.23 -10.93 -8.25
C MET A 232 -5.08 -11.49 -7.10
N CYS A 233 -4.70 -12.61 -6.49
CA CYS A 233 -5.35 -13.19 -5.32
C CYS A 233 -5.41 -12.17 -4.17
N ILE A 234 -4.29 -11.54 -3.82
CA ILE A 234 -4.23 -10.52 -2.75
C ILE A 234 -5.12 -9.31 -3.07
N ILE A 235 -5.15 -8.82 -4.32
CA ILE A 235 -6.07 -7.74 -4.71
C ILE A 235 -7.53 -8.14 -4.46
N SER A 236 -7.90 -9.35 -4.86
CA SER A 236 -9.26 -9.85 -4.69
C SER A 236 -9.66 -9.98 -3.22
N ILE A 237 -8.77 -10.54 -2.39
CA ILE A 237 -8.99 -10.68 -0.95
C ILE A 237 -9.12 -9.32 -0.25
N ASN A 238 -8.26 -8.36 -0.57
CA ASN A 238 -8.36 -7.01 -0.01
C ASN A 238 -9.67 -6.33 -0.43
N SER A 239 -9.99 -6.39 -1.72
CA SER A 239 -11.18 -5.73 -2.27
C SER A 239 -12.47 -6.30 -1.70
N ILE A 240 -12.56 -7.63 -1.54
CA ILE A 240 -13.74 -8.25 -0.93
C ILE A 240 -13.82 -7.94 0.56
N ALA A 241 -12.70 -7.95 1.29
CA ALA A 241 -12.69 -7.61 2.71
C ALA A 241 -13.21 -6.17 2.94
N ALA A 242 -12.71 -5.20 2.18
CA ALA A 242 -13.17 -3.81 2.25
C ALA A 242 -14.64 -3.65 1.91
N LEU A 243 -15.08 -4.27 0.81
CA LEU A 243 -16.48 -4.20 0.38
C LEU A 243 -17.42 -4.78 1.43
N ILE A 244 -17.13 -5.99 1.92
CA ILE A 244 -17.96 -6.67 2.92
C ILE A 244 -18.00 -5.86 4.21
N LYS A 245 -16.85 -5.32 4.65
CA LYS A 245 -16.79 -4.45 5.83
C LYS A 245 -17.64 -3.17 5.65
N THR A 246 -17.55 -2.53 4.49
CA THR A 246 -18.35 -1.32 4.17
C THR A 246 -19.84 -1.58 4.25
N ILE A 247 -20.30 -2.73 3.72
CA ILE A 247 -21.70 -3.13 3.76
C ILE A 247 -22.12 -3.46 5.19
N TYR A 248 -21.30 -4.23 5.91
CA TYR A 248 -21.57 -4.68 7.27
C TYR A 248 -21.71 -3.51 8.26
N ASP A 249 -20.88 -2.47 8.12
CA ASP A 249 -20.94 -1.28 8.99
C ASP A 249 -22.11 -0.35 8.68
N SER A 250 -22.79 -0.56 7.55
CA SER A 250 -23.95 0.24 7.14
C SER A 250 -25.29 -0.30 7.67
N GLN A 251 -25.25 -1.33 8.54
CA GLN A 251 -26.42 -1.97 9.16
C GLN A 251 -27.03 -1.18 10.32
#